data_AF-A0A9D1PKT7-F1
#
_entry.id   AF-A0A9D1PKT7-F1
#
_cell.length_a   1.000
_cell.length_b   1.000
_cell.length_c   1.000
_cell.angle_alpha   90.00
_cell.angle_beta   90.00
_cell.angle_gamma   90.00
#
_symmetry.space_group_name_H-M   'P 1'
#
loop_
_entity.id
_entity.type
_entity.pdbx_description
1 polymer ?
#
loop_
_entity_poly.entity_id
_entity_poly.type
_entity_poly.pdbx_seq_one_letter_code
_entity_poly.pdbx_strand_id
1 'polypeptide(L)'
;GDLAFRQKATERIQEMMERAKAVIIVTHSMHFVEQVCTRALWIDKGRLRFDGDAEEAVKLYREAMGVNVPKRKKRTGLKKKTAPKK
;
A
#
# COMPACT_ATOMS: atom_id res chain seq x y z
N GLY A 1 11.99 8.96 -24.08
CA GLY A 1 10.53 8.97 -24.32
C GLY A 1 9.72 8.42 -23.16
N ASP A 2 10.27 7.52 -22.33
CA ASP A 2 9.48 6.69 -21.41
C ASP A 2 9.01 7.33 -20.11
N LEU A 3 9.74 8.31 -19.56
CA LEU A 3 9.43 8.81 -18.22
C LEU A 3 8.07 9.54 -18.17
N ALA A 4 7.83 10.44 -19.13
CA ALA A 4 6.57 11.17 -19.25
C ALA A 4 5.39 10.23 -19.57
N PHE A 5 5.65 9.17 -20.36
CA PHE A 5 4.64 8.17 -20.67
C PHE A 5 4.27 7.34 -19.44
N ARG A 6 5.26 6.87 -18.66
CA ARG A 6 5.03 6.18 -17.39
C ARG A 6 4.25 7.02 -16.40
N GLN A 7 4.57 8.30 -16.27
CA GLN A 7 3.85 9.21 -15.39
C GLN A 7 2.37 9.30 -15.81
N LYS A 8 2.11 9.59 -17.10
CA LYS A 8 0.75 9.70 -17.62
C LYS A 8 -0.05 8.40 -17.50
N ALA A 9 0.59 7.24 -17.71
CA ALA A 9 -0.05 5.94 -17.53
C ALA A 9 -0.41 5.67 -16.06
N THR A 10 0.47 6.05 -15.12
CA THR A 10 0.24 5.88 -13.68
C THR A 10 -0.92 6.75 -13.20
N GLU A 11 -0.95 8.01 -13.64
CA GLU A 11 -2.00 8.97 -13.30
C GLU A 11 -3.37 8.50 -13.84
N ARG A 12 -3.39 7.97 -15.07
CA ARG A 12 -4.62 7.40 -15.65
C ARG A 12 -5.14 6.19 -14.88
N ILE A 13 -4.25 5.32 -14.41
CA ILE A 13 -4.60 4.17 -13.57
C ILE A 13 -5.16 4.64 -12.23
N GLN A 14 -4.59 5.68 -11.62
CA GLN A 14 -5.10 6.27 -10.38
C GLN A 14 -6.51 6.85 -10.56
N GLU A 15 -6.75 7.61 -11.63
CA GLU A 15 -8.10 8.13 -11.94
C GLU A 15 -9.12 6.99 -12.14
N MET A 16 -8.72 5.90 -12.78
CA MET A 16 -9.58 4.72 -12.96
C MET A 16 -9.87 4.03 -11.63
N MET A 17 -8.86 3.94 -10.74
CA MET A 17 -9.02 3.38 -9.40
C MET A 17 -9.94 4.21 -8.53
N GLU A 18 -9.87 5.55 -8.60
CA GLU A 18 -10.76 6.45 -7.86
C GLU A 18 -12.23 6.33 -8.28
N ARG A 19 -12.49 6.08 -9.57
CA ARG A 19 -13.85 5.89 -10.10
C ARG A 19 -14.39 4.48 -9.90
N ALA A 20 -13.51 3.48 -9.73
CA ALA A 20 -13.89 2.09 -9.55
C ALA A 20 -14.35 1.83 -8.11
N LYS A 21 -15.44 1.07 -7.95
CA LYS A 21 -15.94 0.67 -6.62
C LYS A 21 -15.01 -0.30 -5.89
N ALA A 22 -14.28 -1.14 -6.62
CA ALA A 22 -13.30 -2.08 -6.08
C ALA A 22 -12.30 -2.48 -7.18
N VAL A 23 -11.01 -2.55 -6.82
CA VAL A 23 -9.93 -2.99 -7.71
C VAL A 23 -9.12 -4.05 -6.98
N ILE A 24 -8.92 -5.20 -7.62
CA ILE A 24 -8.09 -6.29 -7.11
C ILE A 24 -6.81 -6.34 -7.93
N ILE A 25 -5.68 -6.28 -7.25
CA ILE A 25 -4.35 -6.27 -7.87
C ILE A 25 -3.57 -7.47 -7.35
N VAL A 26 -3.02 -8.27 -8.27
CA VAL A 26 -2.10 -9.38 -7.95
C VAL A 26 -0.73 -9.03 -8.51
N THR A 27 0.25 -8.87 -7.63
CA THR A 27 1.61 -8.49 -8.01
C THR A 27 2.64 -9.08 -7.05
N HIS A 28 3.86 -9.31 -7.56
CA HIS A 28 5.02 -9.69 -6.75
C HIS A 28 5.78 -8.46 -6.21
N SER A 29 5.45 -7.27 -6.70
CA SER A 29 6.10 -6.04 -6.25
C SER A 29 5.48 -5.53 -4.95
N MET A 30 6.18 -5.78 -3.84
CA MET A 30 5.76 -5.27 -2.52
C MET A 30 5.72 -3.74 -2.47
N HIS A 31 6.61 -3.07 -3.21
CA HIS A 31 6.62 -1.60 -3.30
C HIS A 31 5.34 -1.07 -3.96
N PHE A 32 4.85 -1.75 -5.00
CA PHE A 32 3.61 -1.36 -5.67
C PHE A 32 2.39 -1.54 -4.74
N VAL A 33 2.36 -2.64 -3.97
CA VAL A 33 1.31 -2.88 -2.97
C VAL A 33 1.28 -1.76 -1.92
N GLU A 34 2.44 -1.35 -1.38
CA GLU A 34 2.55 -0.25 -0.42
C GLU A 34 2.10 1.11 -0.99
N GLN A 35 2.31 1.37 -2.28
CA GLN A 35 1.99 2.67 -2.89
C GLN A 35 0.56 2.79 -3.42
N VAL A 36 -0.05 1.68 -3.83
CA VAL A 36 -1.31 1.70 -4.60
C VAL A 36 -2.47 1.06 -3.84
N CYS A 37 -2.22 0.04 -3.03
CA CYS A 37 -3.28 -0.68 -2.34
C CYS A 37 -3.61 -0.01 -0.99
N THR A 38 -4.90 0.10 -0.67
CA THR A 38 -5.37 0.56 0.66
C THR A 38 -5.50 -0.59 1.67
N ARG A 39 -5.72 -1.81 1.18
CA ARG A 39 -5.83 -3.04 1.96
C ARG A 39 -5.11 -4.16 1.23
N ALA A 40 -4.45 -5.05 1.96
CA ALA A 40 -3.79 -6.22 1.40
C ALA A 40 -4.12 -7.49 2.22
N LEU A 41 -4.22 -8.59 1.47
CA LEU A 41 -4.43 -9.93 2.00
C LEU A 41 -3.15 -10.73 1.79
N TRP A 42 -2.53 -11.17 2.88
CA TRP A 42 -1.40 -12.09 2.80
C TRP A 42 -1.91 -13.52 2.97
N ILE A 43 -1.70 -14.32 1.93
CA ILE A 43 -2.03 -15.75 1.91
C ILE A 43 -0.71 -16.54 1.84
N ASP A 44 -0.60 -17.57 2.68
CA ASP A 44 0.54 -18.48 2.73
C ASP A 44 0.01 -19.93 2.79
N LYS A 45 0.45 -20.77 1.85
CA LYS A 45 0.04 -22.19 1.74
C LYS A 45 -1.49 -22.39 1.82
N GLY A 46 -2.25 -21.53 1.14
CA GLY A 46 -3.71 -21.59 1.11
C GLY A 46 -4.41 -21.10 2.40
N ARG A 47 -3.67 -20.49 3.34
CA ARG A 47 -4.23 -19.91 4.56
C ARG A 47 -4.05 -18.40 4.57
N LEU A 48 -5.11 -17.68 4.94
CA LEU A 48 -5.03 -16.24 5.19
C LEU A 48 -4.21 -16.00 6.46
N ARG A 49 -3.06 -15.34 6.31
CA ARG A 49 -2.15 -15.00 7.41
C ARG A 49 -2.42 -13.61 7.97
N PHE A 50 -2.77 -12.67 7.09
CA PHE A 50 -3.04 -11.30 7.46
C PHE A 50 -4.04 -10.67 6.49
N ASP A 51 -4.86 -9.78 7.02
CA ASP A 51 -5.87 -9.03 6.31
C ASP A 51 -6.01 -7.66 6.97
N GLY A 52 -5.62 -6.61 6.25
CA GLY A 52 -5.60 -5.28 6.81
C GLY A 52 -4.87 -4.28 5.93
N ASP A 53 -4.26 -3.29 6.56
CA ASP A 53 -3.53 -2.23 5.87
C ASP A 53 -2.38 -2.79 5.00
N ALA A 54 -2.19 -2.20 3.82
CA ALA A 54 -1.18 -2.66 2.87
C ALA A 54 0.25 -2.55 3.41
N GLU A 55 0.58 -1.49 4.16
CA GLU A 55 1.90 -1.34 4.77
C GLU A 55 2.15 -2.41 5.83
N GLU A 56 1.14 -2.71 6.64
CA GLU A 56 1.26 -3.73 7.70
C GLU A 56 1.38 -5.14 7.12
N ALA A 57 0.58 -5.46 6.09
CA ALA A 57 0.66 -6.73 5.38
C ALA A 57 2.06 -6.96 4.77
N VAL A 58 2.61 -5.94 4.09
CA VAL A 58 3.93 -6.02 3.47
C VAL A 58 5.04 -6.12 4.51
N LYS A 59 4.91 -5.41 5.63
CA LYS A 59 5.84 -5.54 6.75
C LYS A 59 5.87 -6.96 7.31
N LEU A 60 4.70 -7.53 7.64
CA LEU A 60 4.57 -8.89 8.18
C LEU A 60 5.08 -9.94 7.18
N TYR A 61 4.78 -9.76 5.89
CA TYR A 61 5.30 -10.62 4.82
C TYR A 61 6.83 -10.59 4.76
N ARG A 62 7.46 -9.40 4.77
CA ARG A 62 8.92 -9.28 4.73
C ARG A 62 9.58 -9.88 5.98
N GLU A 63 9.00 -9.67 7.16
CA GLU A 63 9.47 -10.27 8.42
C GLU A 63 9.41 -11.80 8.35
N ALA A 64 8.32 -12.38 7.84
CA ALA A 64 8.15 -13.83 7.70
C ALA A 64 9.12 -14.45 6.67
N MET A 65 9.49 -13.70 5.63
CA MET A 65 10.44 -14.14 4.60
C MET A 65 11.91 -13.92 4.99
N GLY A 66 12.19 -13.44 6.21
CA GLY A 66 13.56 -13.21 6.70
C GLY A 66 14.29 -12.07 5.99
N VAL A 67 13.57 -11.23 5.24
CA VAL A 67 14.14 -10.08 4.55
C VAL A 67 14.28 -8.96 5.58
N ASN A 68 15.52 -8.58 5.91
CA ASN A 68 15.81 -7.55 6.91
C ASN A 68 15.15 -6.21 6.53
N VAL A 69 14.03 -5.88 7.18
CA VAL A 69 13.32 -4.62 6.94
C VAL A 69 13.98 -3.53 7.77
N PRO A 70 14.60 -2.49 7.17
CA PRO A 70 15.05 -1.35 7.94
C PRO A 70 13.83 -0.73 8.63
N LYS A 71 13.86 -0.69 9.98
CA LYS A 71 12.79 -0.12 10.80
C LYS A 71 12.62 1.35 10.45
N ARG A 72 11.70 1.68 9.53
CA ARG A 72 11.32 3.06 9.24
C ARG A 72 10.64 3.59 10.50
N LYS A 73 11.32 4.46 11.25
CA LYS A 73 10.78 5.09 12.46
C LYS A 73 9.40 5.65 12.13
N LYS A 74 8.36 5.15 12.81
CA LYS A 74 7.03 5.76 12.76
C LYS A 74 7.23 7.25 13.01
N ARG A 75 6.82 8.10 12.07
CA ARG A 75 6.62 9.53 12.33
C ARG A 75 5.45 9.64 13.30
N THR A 76 5.73 9.43 14.59
CA THR A 76 4.83 9.82 15.67
C THR A 76 4.76 11.34 15.67
N GLY A 77 3.70 11.88 15.06
CA GLY A 77 3.43 13.32 15.14
C GLY A 77 2.67 13.91 13.96
N LEU A 78 1.40 13.56 13.80
CA LEU A 78 0.42 14.55 13.33
C LEU A 78 -0.78 14.51 14.27
N LYS A 79 -0.68 15.30 15.35
CA LYS A 79 -1.84 15.64 16.17
C LYS A 79 -2.90 16.22 15.24
N LYS A 80 -4.06 15.56 15.13
CA LYS A 80 -5.26 16.18 14.59
C LYS A 80 -5.55 17.40 15.46
N LYS A 81 -5.18 18.60 15.01
CA LYS A 81 -5.75 19.84 15.55
C LYS A 81 -7.17 19.93 14.99
N THR A 82 -8.14 19.45 15.76
CA THR A 82 -9.53 19.86 15.62
C THR A 82 -9.60 21.35 15.96
N ALA A 83 -9.81 22.19 14.96
CA ALA A 83 -10.16 23.59 15.18
C ALA A 83 -11.64 23.65 15.62
N PRO A 84 -11.99 24.24 16.78
CA PRO A 84 -13.37 24.58 17.05
C PRO A 84 -13.75 25.81 16.21
N LYS A 85 -14.86 25.68 15.47
CA LYS A 85 -15.56 26.79 14.82
C LYS A 85 -16.25 27.64 15.89
N LYS A 86 -15.85 28.91 16.01
CA LYS A 86 -16.66 30.14 16.18
C LYS A 86 -15.85 31.20 16.90
#